data_AF-A0A956WU32-F1
#
_entry.id   AF-A0A956WU32-F1
#
_cell.length_a   1.000
_cell.length_b   1.000
_cell.length_c   1.000
_cell.angle_alpha   90.00
_cell.angle_beta   90.00
_cell.angle_gamma   90.00
#
_symmetry.space_group_name_H-M   'P 1'
#
loop_
_entity.id
_entity.type
_entity.pdbx_description
1 polymer ?
#
loop_
_entity_poly.entity_id
_entity_poly.type
_entity_poly.pdbx_seq_one_letter_code
_entity_poly.pdbx_strand_id
1 'polypeptide(L)'
;MKITTPKGYVIELSADEAETLFPGLVRGVRRQLAGLAEPAAADDEPLSAARLVRRVLRRHRIPPTQRAVYRVLYEAGDDGLDFGALAAATGRSTEELSGVLGGLGRRVNATPGIETLAEAPGVNLLFEHRESAPPGGGWGWAMRPELRQALEDLGLPW
;
A
#
# COMPACT_ATOMS: atom_id res chain seq x y z
N MET A 1 -19.74 -23.01 5.47
CA MET A 1 -18.37 -22.97 6.04
C MET A 1 -18.28 -24.02 7.13
N LYS A 2 -17.20 -24.81 7.20
CA LYS A 2 -16.99 -25.81 8.25
C LYS A 2 -15.89 -25.33 9.20
N ILE A 3 -16.20 -25.22 10.50
CA ILE A 3 -15.24 -24.84 11.54
C ILE A 3 -15.11 -26.03 12.50
N THR A 4 -13.88 -26.52 12.69
CA THR A 4 -13.60 -27.58 13.66
C THR A 4 -13.08 -26.97 14.95
N THR A 5 -13.77 -27.22 16.05
CA THR A 5 -13.36 -26.74 17.38
C THR A 5 -12.20 -27.56 17.94
N PRO A 6 -11.44 -27.06 18.94
CA PRO A 6 -10.37 -27.82 19.59
C PRO A 6 -10.82 -29.13 20.24
N LYS A 7 -12.13 -29.27 20.52
CA LYS A 7 -12.74 -30.49 21.08
C LYS A 7 -13.27 -31.46 20.00
N GLY A 8 -13.02 -31.18 18.72
CA GLY A 8 -13.38 -32.05 17.60
C GLY A 8 -14.80 -31.88 17.04
N TYR A 9 -15.60 -30.95 17.57
CA TYR A 9 -16.92 -30.65 16.99
C TYR A 9 -16.77 -29.92 15.66
N VAL A 10 -17.52 -30.36 14.65
CA VAL A 10 -17.65 -29.70 13.34
C VAL A 10 -18.93 -28.87 13.35
N ILE A 11 -18.78 -27.56 13.22
CA ILE A 11 -19.90 -26.62 13.10
C ILE A 11 -20.02 -26.23 11.63
N GLU A 12 -21.18 -26.50 11.04
CA GLU A 12 -21.52 -26.06 9.69
C GLU A 12 -22.33 -24.77 9.79
N LEU A 13 -21.81 -23.68 9.20
CA LEU A 13 -22.46 -22.38 9.18
C LEU A 13 -22.73 -21.96 7.73
N SER A 14 -23.84 -21.28 7.48
CA SER A 14 -24.00 -20.51 6.24
C SER A 14 -23.02 -19.33 6.19
N ALA A 15 -22.87 -18.71 5.01
CA ALA A 15 -21.99 -17.56 4.84
C ALA A 15 -22.44 -16.37 5.68
N ASP A 16 -23.76 -16.13 5.73
CA ASP A 16 -24.36 -15.00 6.46
C ASP A 16 -24.25 -15.18 7.99
N GLU A 17 -24.44 -16.41 8.47
CA GLU A 17 -24.24 -16.74 9.88
C GLU A 17 -22.76 -16.61 10.28
N ALA A 18 -21.84 -17.06 9.42
CA ALA A 18 -20.41 -16.92 9.68
C ALA A 18 -19.96 -15.45 9.66
N GLU A 19 -20.56 -14.62 8.81
CA GLU A 19 -20.25 -13.18 8.72
C GLU A 19 -20.75 -12.41 9.95
N THR A 20 -21.89 -12.83 10.49
CA THR A 20 -22.45 -12.27 11.73
C THR A 20 -21.65 -12.71 12.97
N LEU A 21 -21.30 -13.99 13.06
CA LEU A 21 -20.68 -14.56 14.27
C LEU A 21 -19.14 -14.42 14.28
N PHE A 22 -18.50 -14.46 13.11
CA PHE A 22 -17.04 -14.47 12.98
C PHE A 22 -16.55 -13.55 11.84
N PRO A 23 -16.88 -12.24 11.87
CA PRO A 23 -16.58 -11.33 10.76
C PRO A 23 -15.08 -11.26 10.41
N GLY A 24 -14.19 -11.36 11.41
CA GLY A 24 -12.74 -11.36 11.19
C GLY A 24 -12.24 -12.61 10.45
N LEU A 25 -12.80 -13.79 10.79
CA LEU A 25 -12.44 -15.06 10.15
C LEU A 25 -12.94 -15.09 8.70
N VAL A 26 -14.18 -14.63 8.46
CA VAL A 26 -14.74 -14.53 7.11
C VAL A 26 -13.94 -13.58 6.23
N ARG A 27 -13.54 -12.40 6.74
CA ARG A 27 -12.64 -11.48 6.02
C ARG A 27 -11.27 -12.11 5.73
N GLY A 28 -10.74 -12.90 6.65
CA GLY A 28 -9.47 -13.62 6.47
C GLY A 28 -9.57 -14.69 5.37
N VAL A 29 -10.60 -15.53 5.42
CA VAL A 29 -10.85 -16.59 4.43
C VAL A 29 -11.19 -15.99 3.06
N ARG A 30 -11.98 -14.91 2.99
CA ARG A 30 -12.24 -14.19 1.72
C ARG A 30 -10.95 -13.62 1.14
N ARG A 31 -10.05 -13.06 1.97
CA ARG A 31 -8.72 -12.60 1.51
C ARG A 31 -7.84 -13.75 1.03
N GLN A 32 -7.86 -14.89 1.71
CA GLN A 32 -7.09 -16.07 1.32
C GLN A 32 -7.63 -16.70 0.03
N LEU A 33 -8.95 -16.79 -0.12
CA LEU A 33 -9.59 -17.24 -1.36
C LEU A 33 -9.42 -16.24 -2.50
N ALA A 34 -9.45 -14.94 -2.24
CA ALA A 34 -9.10 -13.92 -3.24
C ALA A 34 -7.62 -13.97 -3.65
N GLY A 35 -6.73 -14.45 -2.77
CA GLY A 35 -5.33 -14.70 -3.09
C GLY A 35 -5.06 -16.05 -3.78
N LEU A 36 -5.99 -17.01 -3.69
CA LEU A 36 -5.92 -18.33 -4.32
C LEU A 36 -6.72 -18.40 -5.62
N ALA A 37 -7.70 -17.53 -5.80
CA ALA A 37 -8.41 -17.25 -7.04
C ALA A 37 -7.67 -16.16 -7.84
N GLU A 38 -6.35 -16.31 -8.01
CA GLU A 38 -5.71 -15.75 -9.19
C GLU A 38 -6.12 -16.69 -10.34
N PRO A 39 -7.09 -16.33 -11.20
CA PRO A 39 -7.12 -16.95 -12.52
C PRO A 39 -5.75 -16.71 -13.12
N ALA A 40 -5.16 -17.72 -13.76
CA ALA A 40 -4.13 -17.49 -14.76
C ALA A 40 -4.69 -16.41 -15.69
N ALA A 41 -4.14 -15.19 -15.59
CA ALA A 41 -4.79 -14.00 -16.08
C ALA A 41 -5.04 -14.14 -17.58
N ALA A 42 -6.28 -13.86 -17.99
CA ALA A 42 -6.52 -13.37 -19.33
C ALA A 42 -5.73 -12.05 -19.46
N ASP A 43 -4.84 -11.99 -20.43
CA ASP A 43 -3.77 -10.99 -20.58
C ASP A 43 -4.24 -9.53 -20.87
N ASP A 44 -5.53 -9.22 -20.75
CA ASP A 44 -6.11 -7.96 -21.27
C ASP A 44 -6.76 -7.02 -20.23
N GLU A 45 -6.82 -7.37 -18.94
CA GLU A 45 -7.38 -6.45 -17.92
C GLU A 45 -6.28 -5.56 -17.28
N PRO A 46 -6.43 -4.22 -17.28
CA PRO A 46 -5.42 -3.33 -16.71
C PRO A 46 -5.21 -3.64 -15.21
N LEU A 47 -3.95 -3.80 -14.82
CA LEU A 47 -3.59 -4.10 -13.44
C LEU A 47 -4.07 -2.98 -12.51
N SER A 48 -4.82 -3.34 -11.47
CA SER A 48 -5.29 -2.38 -10.47
C SER A 48 -4.13 -1.70 -9.74
N ALA A 49 -4.34 -0.47 -9.27
CA ALA A 49 -3.33 0.29 -8.52
C ALA A 49 -2.77 -0.51 -7.33
N ALA A 50 -3.63 -1.21 -6.59
CA ALA A 50 -3.21 -2.05 -5.47
C ALA A 50 -2.26 -3.20 -5.89
N ARG A 51 -2.51 -3.83 -7.05
CA ARG A 51 -1.61 -4.87 -7.59
C ARG A 51 -0.27 -4.27 -7.99
N LEU A 52 -0.28 -3.11 -8.66
CA LEU A 52 0.94 -2.40 -9.07
C LEU A 52 1.77 -1.98 -7.86
N VAL A 53 1.16 -1.41 -6.82
CA VAL A 53 1.82 -1.04 -5.56
C VAL A 53 2.50 -2.25 -4.91
N ARG A 54 1.79 -3.37 -4.76
CA ARG A 54 2.38 -4.61 -4.20
C ARG A 54 3.57 -5.08 -5.03
N ARG A 55 3.50 -4.97 -6.36
CA ARG A 55 4.60 -5.33 -7.25
C ARG A 55 5.81 -4.41 -7.06
N VAL A 56 5.59 -3.10 -6.96
CA VAL A 56 6.65 -2.11 -6.68
C VAL A 56 7.37 -2.45 -5.37
N LEU A 57 6.64 -2.79 -4.31
CA LEU A 57 7.23 -3.10 -3.00
C LEU A 57 8.01 -4.41 -3.00
N ARG A 58 7.53 -5.44 -3.73
CA ARG A 58 8.14 -6.78 -3.74
C ARG A 58 9.29 -6.95 -4.73
N ARG A 59 9.35 -6.14 -5.79
CA ARG A 59 10.31 -6.31 -6.90
C ARG A 59 11.78 -6.36 -6.44
N HIS A 60 12.16 -5.48 -5.51
CA HIS A 60 13.50 -5.42 -4.94
C HIS A 60 13.42 -4.98 -3.48
N ARG A 61 14.50 -5.17 -2.70
CA ARG A 61 14.60 -4.54 -1.37
C ARG A 61 14.38 -3.03 -1.49
N ILE A 62 13.62 -2.45 -0.57
CA ILE A 62 13.38 -1.02 -0.52
C ILE A 62 14.61 -0.35 0.15
N PRO A 63 15.29 0.59 -0.54
CA PRO A 63 16.42 1.32 0.04
C PRO A 63 16.05 2.02 1.36
N PRO A 64 16.97 2.14 2.33
CA PRO A 64 16.70 2.79 3.61
C PRO A 64 16.14 4.22 3.47
N THR A 65 16.62 4.96 2.47
CA THR A 65 16.17 6.33 2.20
C THR A 65 14.70 6.39 1.76
N GLN A 66 14.24 5.45 0.93
CA GLN A 66 12.84 5.34 0.51
C GLN A 66 11.96 4.83 1.65
N ARG A 67 12.47 3.89 2.47
CA ARG A 67 11.76 3.44 3.68
C ARG A 67 11.51 4.57 4.67
N ALA A 68 12.47 5.49 4.83
CA ALA A 68 12.29 6.65 5.70
C ALA A 68 11.12 7.53 5.25
N VAL A 69 10.96 7.74 3.94
CA VAL A 69 9.82 8.48 3.37
C VAL A 69 8.50 7.76 3.66
N TYR A 70 8.44 6.44 3.41
CA TYR A 70 7.24 5.66 3.72
C TYR A 70 6.87 5.73 5.19
N ARG A 71 7.86 5.66 6.09
CA ARG A 71 7.60 5.75 7.52
C ARG A 71 7.02 7.09 7.92
N VAL A 72 7.70 8.18 7.54
CA VAL A 72 7.25 9.53 7.89
C VAL A 72 5.84 9.80 7.37
N LEU A 73 5.52 9.39 6.13
CA LEU A 73 4.18 9.57 5.57
C LEU A 73 3.14 8.61 6.16
N TYR A 74 3.54 7.43 6.64
CA TYR A 74 2.63 6.53 7.34
C TYR A 74 2.25 7.11 8.70
N GLU A 75 3.24 7.61 9.46
CA GLU A 75 3.10 8.25 10.77
C GLU A 75 2.30 9.55 10.71
N ALA A 76 2.41 10.29 9.60
CA ALA A 76 1.60 11.50 9.34
C ALA A 76 0.10 11.23 9.14
N GLY A 77 -0.30 9.96 9.00
CA GLY A 77 -1.71 9.60 8.85
C GLY A 77 -2.30 10.04 7.51
N ASP A 78 -3.41 10.77 7.57
CA ASP A 78 -4.12 11.30 6.41
C ASP A 78 -3.71 12.76 6.08
N ASP A 79 -2.93 13.39 6.97
CA ASP A 79 -2.46 14.76 6.80
C ASP A 79 -1.32 14.81 5.76
N GLY A 80 -1.35 15.83 4.91
CA GLY A 80 -0.23 16.11 4.03
C GLY A 80 0.99 16.61 4.80
N LEU A 81 2.19 16.15 4.43
CA LEU A 81 3.43 16.81 4.83
C LEU A 81 3.95 17.66 3.69
N ASP A 82 4.09 18.96 3.93
CA ASP A 82 4.74 19.84 2.96
C ASP A 82 6.18 19.36 2.68
N PHE A 83 6.74 19.78 1.55
CA PHE A 83 8.02 19.26 1.08
C PHE A 83 9.18 19.54 2.04
N GLY A 84 9.16 20.70 2.71
CA GLY A 84 10.17 21.08 3.70
C GLY A 84 10.05 20.25 4.97
N ALA A 85 8.82 20.08 5.47
CA ALA A 85 8.53 19.24 6.62
C ALA A 85 8.90 17.77 6.36
N LEU A 86 8.58 17.23 5.19
CA LEU A 86 8.96 15.87 4.80
C LEU A 86 10.49 15.71 4.70
N ALA A 87 11.19 16.71 4.17
CA ALA A 87 12.65 16.69 4.12
C ALA A 87 13.24 16.67 5.54
N ALA A 88 12.78 17.57 6.41
CA ALA A 88 13.21 17.66 7.80
C ALA A 88 12.91 16.39 8.60
N ALA A 89 11.69 15.84 8.50
CA ALA A 89 11.28 14.62 9.20
C ALA A 89 12.06 13.38 8.75
N THR A 90 12.54 13.37 7.51
CA THR A 90 13.41 12.29 7.02
C THR A 90 14.91 12.55 7.27
N GLY A 91 15.26 13.68 7.89
CA GLY A 91 16.63 14.08 8.20
C GLY A 91 17.45 14.44 6.96
N ARG A 92 16.84 15.11 5.98
CA ARG A 92 17.42 15.42 4.67
C ARG A 92 17.25 16.89 4.29
N SER A 93 18.10 17.35 3.38
CA SER A 93 17.82 18.57 2.62
C SER A 93 16.68 18.33 1.61
N THR A 94 16.09 19.42 1.12
CA THR A 94 15.08 19.37 0.06
C THR A 94 15.65 18.82 -1.25
N GLU A 95 16.91 19.08 -1.55
CA GLU A 95 17.61 18.52 -2.72
C GLU A 95 17.80 17.00 -2.59
N GLU A 96 18.22 16.52 -1.42
CA GLU A 96 18.34 15.10 -1.15
C GLU A 96 16.99 14.38 -1.22
N LEU A 97 15.94 14.97 -0.66
CA LEU A 97 14.58 14.44 -0.79
C LEU A 97 14.14 14.36 -2.26
N SER A 98 14.45 15.39 -3.06
CA SER A 98 14.16 15.38 -4.50
C SER A 98 14.86 14.22 -5.21
N GLY A 99 16.12 13.95 -4.86
CA GLY A 99 16.87 12.80 -5.36
C GLY A 99 16.24 11.46 -4.95
N VAL A 100 15.77 11.34 -3.71
CA VAL A 100 15.07 10.14 -3.20
C VAL A 100 13.77 9.90 -3.95
N LEU A 101 12.93 10.94 -4.12
CA LEU A 101 11.67 10.84 -4.86
C LEU A 101 11.89 10.57 -6.35
N GLY A 102 12.90 11.17 -6.97
CA GLY A 102 13.27 10.88 -8.35
C GLY A 102 13.73 9.42 -8.54
N GLY A 103 14.52 8.89 -7.59
CA GLY A 103 14.89 7.48 -7.56
C GLY A 103 13.69 6.55 -7.34
N LEU A 104 12.75 6.95 -6.50
CA LEU A 104 11.52 6.20 -6.27
C LEU A 104 10.61 6.21 -7.50
N GLY A 105 10.43 7.35 -8.16
CA GLY A 105 9.66 7.47 -9.40
C GLY A 105 10.23 6.57 -10.50
N ARG A 106 11.55 6.54 -10.68
CA ARG A 106 12.22 5.60 -11.61
C ARG A 106 11.95 4.14 -11.25
N ARG A 107 11.97 3.81 -9.95
CA ARG A 107 11.67 2.45 -9.47
C ARG A 107 10.23 2.06 -9.81
N VAL A 108 9.26 2.95 -9.56
CA VAL A 108 7.85 2.73 -9.91
C VAL A 108 7.75 2.49 -11.41
N ASN A 109 8.25 3.42 -12.22
CA ASN A 109 8.11 3.36 -13.68
C ASN A 109 8.77 2.14 -14.32
N ALA A 110 9.81 1.59 -13.70
CA ALA A 110 10.46 0.37 -14.18
C ALA A 110 9.78 -0.93 -13.71
N THR A 111 8.63 -0.86 -13.02
CA THR A 111 7.92 -2.04 -12.52
C THR A 111 7.03 -2.65 -13.60
N PRO A 112 7.11 -3.97 -13.89
CA PRO A 112 6.31 -4.59 -14.95
C PRO A 112 4.80 -4.40 -14.77
N GLY A 113 4.12 -4.07 -15.85
CA GLY A 113 2.71 -3.70 -15.88
C GLY A 113 2.44 -2.20 -15.69
N ILE A 114 3.46 -1.37 -15.48
CA ILE A 114 3.30 0.09 -15.49
C ILE A 114 3.26 0.62 -16.93
N GLU A 115 3.99 -0.04 -17.83
CA GLU A 115 4.03 0.25 -19.27
C GLU A 115 2.68 0.10 -19.97
N THR A 116 1.71 -0.56 -19.34
CA THR A 116 0.34 -0.71 -19.87
C THR A 116 -0.57 0.47 -19.51
N LEU A 117 -0.10 1.40 -18.66
CA LEU A 117 -0.84 2.62 -18.32
C LEU A 117 -0.63 3.68 -19.41
N ALA A 118 -1.63 4.55 -19.61
CA ALA A 118 -1.54 5.64 -20.57
C ALA A 118 -0.36 6.59 -20.29
N GLU A 119 -0.05 6.80 -19.01
CA GLU A 119 1.06 7.63 -18.56
C GLU A 119 1.80 6.96 -17.39
N ALA A 120 3.11 7.17 -17.33
CA ALA A 120 3.93 6.64 -16.26
C ALA A 120 3.64 7.39 -14.95
N PRO A 121 3.12 6.72 -13.90
CA PRO A 121 2.56 7.41 -12.73
C PRO A 121 3.63 7.95 -11.77
N GLY A 122 4.88 7.46 -11.86
CA GLY A 122 5.95 7.86 -10.95
C GLY A 122 5.57 7.69 -9.49
N VAL A 123 5.91 8.67 -8.66
CA VAL A 123 5.58 8.62 -7.22
C VAL A 123 4.08 8.78 -6.93
N ASN A 124 3.27 9.24 -7.89
CA ASN A 124 1.83 9.44 -7.69
C ASN A 124 1.03 8.13 -7.64
N LEU A 125 1.65 7.00 -8.02
CA LEU A 125 1.10 5.68 -7.72
C LEU A 125 1.06 5.42 -6.21
N LEU A 126 2.00 6.01 -5.47
CA LEU A 126 2.27 5.72 -4.06
C LEU A 126 1.77 6.83 -3.13
N PHE A 127 1.82 8.07 -3.60
CA PHE A 127 1.51 9.26 -2.82
C PHE A 127 0.46 10.11 -3.54
N GLU A 128 -0.24 10.91 -2.76
CA GLU A 128 -1.20 11.90 -3.25
C GLU A 128 -0.96 13.26 -2.60
N HIS A 129 -1.58 14.29 -3.16
CA HIS A 129 -1.57 15.62 -2.56
C HIS A 129 -2.75 15.77 -1.61
N ARG A 130 -2.46 16.18 -0.38
CA ARG A 130 -3.44 16.48 0.67
C ARG A 130 -3.13 17.84 1.29
N GLU A 131 -4.11 18.44 1.94
CA GLU A 131 -3.87 19.63 2.74
C GLU A 131 -2.92 19.28 3.89
N SER A 132 -1.92 20.13 4.12
CA SER A 132 -0.98 19.94 5.21
C SER A 132 -1.50 20.57 6.50
N ALA A 133 -1.34 19.84 7.60
CA ALA A 133 -1.71 20.35 8.91
C ALA A 133 -0.86 21.58 9.28
N PRO A 134 -1.40 22.53 10.08
CA PRO A 134 -0.62 23.62 10.62
C PRO A 134 0.62 23.13 11.40
N PRO A 135 1.75 23.88 11.42
CA PRO A 135 1.89 25.27 10.99
C PRO A 135 2.22 25.47 9.50
N GLY A 136 2.43 24.38 8.73
CA GLY A 136 2.86 24.46 7.34
C GLY A 136 1.81 25.09 6.43
N GLY A 137 0.56 24.61 6.51
CA GLY A 137 -0.54 25.05 5.65
C GLY A 137 -0.29 24.79 4.16
N GLY A 138 -1.36 24.68 3.38
CA GLY A 138 -1.26 24.45 1.93
C GLY A 138 -1.21 22.97 1.55
N TRP A 139 -0.49 22.62 0.48
CA TRP A 139 -0.50 21.26 -0.07
C TRP A 139 0.77 20.49 0.30
N GLY A 140 0.59 19.29 0.83
CA GLY A 140 1.63 18.33 1.16
C GLY A 140 1.49 17.01 0.43
N TRP A 141 2.42 16.11 0.72
CA TRP A 141 2.40 14.73 0.27
C TRP A 141 1.79 13.85 1.36
N ALA A 142 0.90 12.95 0.98
CA ALA A 142 0.30 11.95 1.86
C ALA A 142 0.42 10.55 1.24
N MET A 143 0.41 9.52 2.09
CA MET A 143 0.43 8.13 1.67
C MET A 143 -0.94 7.73 1.11
N ARG A 144 -0.96 7.14 -0.09
CA ARG A 144 -2.19 6.56 -0.62
C ARG A 144 -2.64 5.32 0.17
N PRO A 145 -3.94 5.06 0.30
CA PRO A 145 -4.45 3.93 1.08
C PRO A 145 -3.97 2.57 0.53
N GLU A 146 -3.78 2.45 -0.79
CA GLU A 146 -3.26 1.22 -1.39
C GLU A 146 -1.83 0.91 -0.96
N LEU A 147 -1.00 1.95 -0.77
CA LEU A 147 0.35 1.80 -0.22
C LEU A 147 0.31 1.42 1.25
N ARG A 148 -0.52 2.12 2.05
CA ARG A 148 -0.69 1.83 3.48
C ARG A 148 -1.05 0.36 3.71
N GLN A 149 -2.11 -0.11 3.04
CA GLN A 149 -2.54 -1.50 3.16
C GLN A 149 -1.46 -2.48 2.71
N ALA A 150 -0.74 -2.18 1.62
CA ALA A 150 0.31 -3.07 1.13
C ALA A 150 1.53 -3.16 2.07
N LEU A 151 1.86 -2.10 2.81
CA LEU A 151 2.91 -2.11 3.83
C LEU A 151 2.49 -2.94 5.05
N GLU A 152 1.25 -2.77 5.52
CA GLU A 152 0.66 -3.56 6.60
C GLU A 152 0.64 -5.06 6.25
N ASP A 153 0.18 -5.41 5.04
CA ASP A 153 0.14 -6.79 4.53
C ASP A 153 1.54 -7.45 4.51
N LEU A 154 2.60 -6.65 4.35
CA LEU A 154 3.99 -7.14 4.31
C LEU A 154 4.62 -7.26 5.71
N GLY A 155 3.89 -6.97 6.79
CA GLY A 155 4.45 -6.92 8.13
C GLY A 155 5.49 -5.82 8.29
N LEU A 156 5.31 -4.72 7.55
CA LEU A 156 6.12 -3.52 7.62
C LEU A 156 5.34 -2.36 8.30
N PRO A 157 4.67 -2.55 9.46
CA PRO A 157 4.04 -1.45 10.17
C PRO A 157 5.14 -0.67 10.88
N TRP A 158 5.40 0.53 10.42
CA TRP A 158 6.17 1.54 11.13
C TRP A 158 5.30 2.77 11.22
#